data_AF-A0A927YVI1-F1
#
_entry.id   AF-A0A927YVI1-F1
#
_cell.length_a   1.000
_cell.length_b   1.000
_cell.length_c   1.000
_cell.angle_alpha   90.00
_cell.angle_beta   90.00
_cell.angle_gamma   90.00
#
_symmetry.space_group_name_H-M   'P 1'
#
loop_
_entity.id
_entity.type
_entity.pdbx_description
1 polymer ?
#
loop_
_entity_poly.entity_id
_entity_poly.type
_entity_poly.pdbx_seq_one_letter_code
_entity_poly.pdbx_strand_id
1 'polypeptide(L)'
;MSKSGIIGTIIGVALVAFLVVGSVNGWFTYAMNKVDYTNQKVNENTNYKVLKKVEDTCRVMMSSYNSDKLVYEQYKDADSDEKKSWAEQAKMRANKTASSYNNYMLKNSYVWEKNIPADIKQQLSYIE
;
A
#
# COMPACT_ATOMS: atom_id res chain seq x y z
N MET A 1 57.99 28.34 29.78
CA MET A 1 56.85 27.52 30.21
C MET A 1 57.39 26.25 30.84
N SER A 2 57.07 25.94 32.10
CA SER A 2 57.62 24.74 32.76
C SER A 2 57.04 23.48 32.12
N LYS A 3 57.80 22.37 32.13
CA LYS A 3 57.33 21.08 31.57
C LYS A 3 55.96 20.68 32.16
N SER A 4 55.74 20.94 33.45
CA SER A 4 54.47 20.72 34.13
C SER A 4 53.32 21.60 33.62
N GLY A 5 53.60 22.84 33.21
CA GLY A 5 52.59 23.74 32.62
C GLY A 5 52.12 23.30 31.23
N ILE A 6 53.03 22.77 30.40
CA ILE A 6 52.71 22.24 29.07
C ILE A 6 51.86 20.96 29.18
N ILE A 7 52.21 20.06 30.11
CA ILE A 7 51.46 18.82 30.35
C ILE A 7 50.03 19.12 30.80
N GLY A 8 49.84 20.08 31.71
CA GLY A 8 48.50 20.50 32.17
C GLY A 8 47.62 21.06 31.04
N THR A 9 48.20 21.83 30.10
CA THR A 9 47.44 22.36 28.95
C THR A 9 47.02 21.26 27.98
N ILE A 10 47.91 20.30 27.70
CA ILE A 10 47.61 19.17 26.81
C ILE A 10 46.48 18.30 27.37
N ILE A 11 46.52 18.00 28.67
CA ILE A 11 45.45 17.21 29.32
C ILE A 11 44.12 17.97 29.31
N GLY A 12 44.14 19.28 29.57
CA GLY A 12 42.94 20.12 29.50
C GLY A 12 42.32 20.13 28.10
N VAL A 13 43.12 20.29 27.05
CA VAL A 13 42.64 20.27 25.66
C VAL A 13 42.11 18.89 25.28
N ALA A 14 42.78 17.80 25.70
CA ALA A 14 42.32 16.44 25.44
C ALA A 14 40.96 16.13 26.10
N LEU A 15 40.74 16.59 27.33
CA LEU A 15 39.47 16.43 28.03
C LEU A 15 38.33 17.20 27.34
N VAL A 16 38.59 18.44 26.93
CA VAL A 16 37.60 19.24 26.18
C VAL A 16 37.28 18.59 24.83
N ALA A 17 38.29 18.12 24.10
CA ALA A 17 38.08 17.41 22.85
C ALA A 17 37.24 16.14 23.04
N PHE A 18 37.48 15.37 24.10
CA PHE A 18 36.72 14.16 24.41
C PHE A 18 35.24 14.45 24.73
N LEU A 19 34.96 15.51 25.51
CA LEU A 19 33.60 15.95 25.82
C LEU A 19 32.84 16.44 24.58
N VAL A 20 33.53 17.18 23.70
CA VAL A 20 32.94 17.66 22.45
C VAL A 20 32.64 16.49 21.50
N VAL A 21 33.56 15.55 21.32
CA VAL A 21 33.32 14.38 20.46
C VAL A 21 32.15 13.52 20.97
N GLY A 22 32.06 13.28 22.29
CA GLY A 22 30.96 12.51 22.87
C GLY A 22 29.58 13.16 22.68
N SER A 23 29.49 14.47 22.91
CA SER A 23 28.24 15.23 22.75
C SER A 23 27.81 15.37 21.30
N VAL A 24 28.74 15.61 20.38
CA VAL A 24 28.47 15.70 18.94
C VAL A 24 27.96 14.34 18.41
N ASN A 25 28.58 13.22 18.79
CA ASN A 25 28.14 11.89 18.37
C ASN A 25 26.71 11.55 18.86
N GLY A 26 26.37 11.92 20.11
CA GLY A 26 25.01 11.73 20.64
C GLY A 26 23.96 12.56 19.91
N TRP A 27 24.27 13.81 19.57
CA TRP A 27 23.38 14.68 18.79
C TRP A 27 23.19 14.18 17.34
N PHE A 28 24.26 13.75 16.68
CA PHE A 28 24.18 13.19 15.32
C PHE A 28 23.35 11.91 15.27
N THR A 29 23.54 10.98 16.20
CA THR A 29 22.75 9.73 16.26
C THR A 29 21.28 10.00 16.54
N TYR A 30 20.95 10.92 17.46
CA TYR A 30 19.57 11.34 17.72
C TYR A 30 18.90 11.97 16.47
N ALA A 31 19.61 12.85 15.76
CA ALA A 31 19.11 13.45 14.53
C ALA A 31 18.85 12.42 13.44
N MET A 32 19.78 11.48 13.24
CA MET A 32 19.63 10.38 12.28
C MET A 32 18.45 9.46 12.63
N ASN A 33 18.27 9.10 13.91
CA ASN A 33 17.15 8.27 14.35
C ASN A 33 15.79 8.93 14.11
N LYS A 34 15.69 10.26 14.31
CA LYS A 34 14.45 11.01 14.05
C LYS A 34 14.12 11.07 12.56
N VAL A 35 15.13 11.24 11.71
CA VAL A 35 14.98 11.21 10.25
C VAL A 35 14.56 9.82 9.79
N ASP A 36 15.22 8.77 10.29
CA ASP A 36 14.90 7.39 9.93
C ASP A 36 13.47 7.01 10.35
N TYR A 37 13.08 7.33 11.59
CA TYR A 37 11.70 7.14 12.06
C TYR A 37 10.66 7.87 11.18
N THR A 38 10.98 9.09 10.75
CA THR A 38 10.08 9.87 9.89
C THR A 38 9.98 9.24 8.50
N ASN A 39 11.10 8.79 7.94
CA ASN A 39 11.14 8.11 6.64
C ASN A 39 10.38 6.78 6.68
N GLN A 40 10.54 5.99 7.74
CA GLN A 40 9.78 4.75 7.95
C GLN A 40 8.28 5.04 7.97
N LYS A 41 7.83 6.02 8.77
CA LYS A 41 6.42 6.42 8.83
C LYS A 41 5.87 6.91 7.48
N VAL A 42 6.68 7.64 6.70
CA VAL A 42 6.28 8.09 5.35
C VAL A 42 6.16 6.92 4.38
N ASN A 43 7.10 5.98 4.42
CA ASN A 43 7.08 4.77 3.60
C ASN A 43 5.88 3.87 3.96
N GLU A 44 5.64 3.63 5.25
CA GLU A 44 4.49 2.86 5.73
C GLU A 44 3.15 3.50 5.31
N ASN A 45 3.00 4.81 5.51
CA ASN A 45 1.79 5.53 5.08
C ASN A 45 1.57 5.46 3.57
N THR A 46 2.65 5.51 2.79
CA THR A 46 2.58 5.43 1.33
C THR A 46 2.16 4.03 0.91
N ASN A 47 2.78 2.99 1.48
CA ASN A 47 2.43 1.60 1.21
C ASN A 47 0.97 1.30 1.60
N TYR A 48 0.55 1.72 2.80
CA TYR A 48 -0.83 1.58 3.24
C TYR A 48 -1.83 2.29 2.32
N LYS A 49 -1.54 3.53 1.88
CA LYS A 49 -2.41 4.25 0.94
C LYS A 49 -2.52 3.52 -0.41
N VAL A 50 -1.44 2.92 -0.90
CA VAL A 50 -1.44 2.13 -2.13
C VAL A 50 -2.29 0.88 -1.95
N LEU A 51 -2.06 0.10 -0.88
CA LEU A 51 -2.86 -1.08 -0.55
C LEU A 51 -4.34 -0.75 -0.45
N LYS A 52 -4.69 0.27 0.34
CA LYS A 52 -6.07 0.73 0.51
C LYS A 52 -6.72 1.13 -0.82
N LYS A 53 -5.99 1.87 -1.67
CA LYS A 53 -6.51 2.28 -2.98
C LYS A 53 -6.80 1.07 -3.89
N VAL A 54 -5.92 0.08 -3.87
CA VAL A 54 -6.10 -1.16 -4.63
C VAL A 54 -7.31 -1.93 -4.10
N GLU A 55 -7.43 -2.08 -2.78
CA GLU A 55 -8.58 -2.73 -2.14
C GLU A 55 -9.91 -2.05 -2.48
N ASP A 56 -9.99 -0.73 -2.31
CA ASP A 56 -11.20 0.05 -2.57
C ASP A 56 -11.61 -0.08 -4.05
N THR A 57 -10.63 -0.06 -4.96
CA THR A 57 -10.87 -0.27 -6.40
C THR A 57 -11.42 -1.68 -6.67
N CYS A 58 -10.84 -2.70 -6.05
CA CYS A 58 -11.32 -4.08 -6.16
C CYS A 58 -12.75 -4.23 -5.65
N ARG A 59 -13.08 -3.65 -4.49
CA ARG A 59 -14.43 -3.66 -3.91
C ARG A 59 -15.45 -3.00 -4.84
N VAL A 60 -15.10 -1.85 -5.44
CA VAL A 60 -15.96 -1.16 -6.41
C VAL A 60 -16.22 -2.03 -7.64
N MET A 61 -15.17 -2.64 -8.21
CA MET A 61 -15.31 -3.53 -9.36
C MET A 61 -16.15 -4.77 -9.04
N MET A 62 -15.95 -5.39 -7.88
CA MET A 62 -16.76 -6.52 -7.42
C MET A 62 -18.23 -6.12 -7.22
N SER A 63 -18.49 -4.94 -6.65
CA SER A 63 -19.85 -4.43 -6.48
C SER A 63 -20.52 -4.22 -7.84
N SER A 64 -19.83 -3.61 -8.81
CA SER A 64 -20.37 -3.41 -10.16
C SER A 64 -20.65 -4.74 -10.86
N TYR A 65 -19.71 -5.69 -10.77
CA TYR A 65 -19.88 -7.04 -11.30
C TYR A 65 -21.10 -7.74 -10.69
N ASN A 66 -21.25 -7.69 -9.37
CA ASN A 66 -22.35 -8.33 -8.67
C ASN A 66 -23.71 -7.70 -9.03
N SER A 67 -23.76 -6.37 -9.19
CA SER A 67 -24.97 -5.69 -9.64
C SER A 67 -25.38 -6.11 -11.06
N ASP A 68 -24.43 -6.13 -12.00
CA ASP A 68 -24.72 -6.58 -13.37
C ASP A 68 -25.07 -8.08 -13.41
N LYS A 69 -24.38 -8.90 -12.61
CA LYS A 69 -24.71 -10.32 -12.46
C LYS A 69 -26.13 -10.50 -11.94
N LEU A 70 -26.56 -9.73 -10.93
CA LEU A 70 -27.92 -9.80 -10.40
C LEU A 70 -28.96 -9.48 -11.48
N VAL A 71 -28.72 -8.45 -12.30
CA VAL A 71 -29.61 -8.10 -13.42
C VAL A 71 -29.68 -9.25 -14.44
N TYR A 72 -28.54 -9.86 -14.78
CA TYR A 72 -28.51 -11.02 -15.66
C TYR A 72 -29.33 -12.18 -15.07
N GLU A 73 -29.06 -12.57 -13.82
CA GLU A 73 -29.77 -13.68 -13.16
C GLU A 73 -31.28 -13.43 -13.06
N GLN A 74 -31.71 -12.16 -12.92
CA GLN A 74 -33.12 -11.79 -12.85
C GLN A 74 -33.85 -11.94 -14.19
N TYR A 75 -33.18 -11.70 -15.32
CA TYR A 75 -33.83 -11.59 -16.63
C TYR A 75 -33.39 -12.63 -17.66
N LYS A 76 -32.39 -13.46 -17.36
CA LYS A 76 -31.86 -14.48 -18.30
C LYS A 76 -32.94 -15.46 -18.80
N ASP A 77 -33.91 -15.79 -17.95
CA ASP A 77 -34.99 -16.74 -18.24
C ASP A 77 -36.33 -16.02 -18.51
N ALA A 78 -36.32 -14.71 -18.77
CA ALA A 78 -37.54 -13.96 -19.03
C ALA A 78 -38.12 -14.29 -20.42
N ASP A 79 -39.44 -14.38 -20.54
CA ASP A 79 -40.11 -14.70 -21.82
C ASP A 79 -40.08 -13.54 -22.83
N SER A 80 -39.83 -12.31 -22.36
CA SER A 80 -39.80 -11.09 -23.18
C SER A 80 -38.42 -10.88 -23.81
N ASP A 81 -38.39 -10.65 -25.13
CA ASP A 81 -37.17 -10.34 -25.87
C ASP A 81 -36.45 -9.09 -25.34
N GLU A 82 -37.19 -8.09 -24.86
CA GLU A 82 -36.64 -6.88 -24.25
C GLU A 82 -35.89 -7.21 -22.95
N LYS A 83 -36.49 -8.03 -22.08
CA LYS A 83 -35.87 -8.46 -20.83
C LYS A 83 -34.65 -9.34 -21.09
N LYS A 84 -34.69 -10.24 -22.09
CA LYS A 84 -33.53 -11.01 -22.53
C LYS A 84 -32.40 -10.10 -23.00
N SER A 85 -32.71 -9.05 -23.77
CA SER A 85 -31.72 -8.05 -24.19
C SER A 85 -31.06 -7.34 -23.00
N TRP A 86 -31.82 -7.01 -21.94
CA TRP A 86 -31.25 -6.45 -20.72
C TRP A 86 -30.30 -7.44 -20.01
N ALA A 87 -30.66 -8.72 -19.97
CA ALA A 87 -29.81 -9.77 -19.40
C ALA A 87 -28.49 -9.88 -20.19
N GLU A 88 -28.54 -9.94 -21.52
CA GLU A 88 -27.34 -10.03 -22.37
C GLU A 88 -26.44 -8.80 -22.22
N GLN A 89 -27.02 -7.60 -22.15
CA GLN A 89 -26.25 -6.39 -21.89
C GLN A 89 -25.58 -6.41 -20.51
N ALA A 90 -26.31 -6.87 -19.48
CA ALA A 90 -25.77 -7.00 -18.14
C ALA A 90 -24.64 -8.04 -18.10
N LYS A 91 -24.80 -9.19 -18.76
CA LYS A 91 -23.76 -10.21 -18.94
C LYS A 91 -22.50 -9.65 -19.59
N MET A 92 -22.63 -8.90 -20.70
CA MET A 92 -21.49 -8.26 -21.34
C MET A 92 -20.76 -7.28 -20.41
N ARG A 93 -21.50 -6.46 -19.65
CA ARG A 93 -20.92 -5.52 -18.68
C ARG A 93 -20.23 -6.25 -17.53
N ALA A 94 -20.88 -7.26 -16.95
CA ALA A 94 -20.29 -8.11 -15.91
C ALA A 94 -19.00 -8.77 -16.40
N ASN A 95 -19.00 -9.37 -17.60
CA ASN A 95 -17.82 -10.04 -18.15
C ASN A 95 -16.68 -9.05 -18.44
N LYS A 96 -16.99 -7.84 -18.92
CA LYS A 96 -16.01 -6.76 -19.09
C LYS A 96 -15.40 -6.34 -17.75
N THR A 97 -16.24 -6.22 -16.72
CA THR A 97 -15.78 -5.90 -15.35
C THR A 97 -14.94 -7.03 -14.77
N ALA A 98 -15.34 -8.30 -14.95
CA ALA A 98 -14.55 -9.46 -14.52
C ALA A 98 -13.18 -9.51 -15.18
N SER A 99 -13.09 -9.27 -16.50
CA SER A 99 -11.82 -9.18 -17.22
C SER A 99 -10.95 -8.04 -16.69
N SER A 100 -11.55 -6.86 -16.47
CA SER A 100 -10.83 -5.69 -15.95
C SER A 100 -10.32 -5.94 -14.53
N TYR A 101 -11.14 -6.53 -13.69
CA TYR A 101 -10.81 -6.92 -12.32
C TYR A 101 -9.67 -7.94 -12.27
N ASN A 102 -9.78 -9.03 -13.04
CA ASN A 102 -8.77 -10.09 -13.07
C ASN A 102 -7.41 -9.54 -13.51
N ASN A 103 -7.40 -8.68 -14.53
CA ASN A 103 -6.18 -7.98 -14.96
C ASN A 103 -5.66 -7.01 -13.89
N TYR A 104 -6.54 -6.29 -13.19
CA TYR A 104 -6.15 -5.39 -12.11
C TYR A 104 -5.54 -6.14 -10.92
N MET A 105 -6.12 -7.26 -10.52
CA MET A 105 -5.58 -8.15 -9.48
C MET A 105 -4.20 -8.68 -9.84
N LEU A 106 -4.01 -9.13 -11.09
CA LEU A 106 -2.71 -9.58 -11.57
C LEU A 106 -1.65 -8.46 -11.55
N LYS A 107 -2.00 -7.27 -12.05
CA LYS A 107 -1.10 -6.11 -12.07
C LYS A 107 -0.69 -5.65 -10.68
N ASN A 108 -1.59 -5.72 -9.71
CA ASN A 108 -1.33 -5.30 -8.33
C ASN A 108 -0.96 -6.47 -7.42
N SER A 109 -0.61 -7.65 -7.97
CA SER A 109 -0.21 -8.84 -7.20
C SER A 109 0.88 -8.55 -6.16
N TYR A 110 1.81 -7.64 -6.47
CA TYR A 110 2.89 -7.21 -5.59
C TYR A 110 2.41 -6.46 -4.34
N VAL A 111 1.27 -5.77 -4.41
CA VAL A 111 0.69 -5.00 -3.29
C VAL A 111 0.09 -5.93 -2.24
N TRP A 112 -0.35 -7.11 -2.68
CA TRP A 112 -1.07 -8.05 -1.82
C TRP A 112 -0.15 -8.92 -0.98
N GLU A 113 1.12 -9.15 -1.34
CA GLU A 113 2.07 -10.01 -0.61
C GLU A 113 1.50 -11.34 -0.06
N LYS A 114 0.51 -11.94 -0.76
CA LYS A 114 -0.28 -13.13 -0.34
C LYS A 114 -1.26 -12.91 0.82
N ASN A 115 -1.48 -11.68 1.26
CA ASN A 115 -2.49 -11.25 2.22
C ASN A 115 -3.66 -10.53 1.53
N ILE A 116 -4.37 -11.22 0.65
CA ILE A 116 -5.62 -10.70 0.09
C ILE A 116 -6.71 -10.80 1.17
N PRO A 117 -7.40 -9.71 1.52
CA PRO A 117 -8.54 -9.74 2.42
C PRO A 117 -9.63 -10.73 1.96
N ALA A 118 -10.26 -11.42 2.90
CA ALA A 118 -11.23 -12.49 2.60
C ALA A 118 -12.49 -11.99 1.82
N ASP A 119 -12.81 -10.70 1.92
CA ASP A 119 -13.90 -10.06 1.19
C ASP A 119 -13.56 -9.78 -0.29
N ILE A 120 -12.28 -9.84 -0.67
CA ILE A 120 -11.80 -9.58 -2.02
C ILE A 120 -11.51 -10.92 -2.72
N LYS A 121 -12.18 -11.17 -3.83
CA LYS A 121 -11.99 -12.42 -4.57
C LYS A 121 -10.67 -12.41 -5.34
N GLN A 122 -9.93 -13.51 -5.35
CA GLN A 122 -8.71 -13.58 -6.16
C GLN A 122 -9.00 -13.43 -7.67
N GLN A 123 -10.16 -13.91 -8.11
CA GLN A 123 -10.63 -13.83 -9.49
C GLN A 123 -12.16 -13.75 -9.53
N LEU A 124 -12.70 -13.03 -10.51
CA LEU A 124 -14.12 -13.07 -10.89
C LEU A 124 -14.32 -14.01 -12.08
N SER A 125 -15.33 -14.88 -11.97
CA SER A 125 -15.74 -15.80 -13.01
C SER A 125 -16.51 -15.09 -14.12
N TYR A 126 -16.34 -15.54 -15.35
CA TYR A 126 -17.18 -15.10 -16.46
C TYR A 126 -18.55 -15.77 -16.38
N ILE A 127 -19.58 -15.03 -16.79
CA ILE A 127 -20.95 -15.50 -16.93
C ILE A 127 -21.10 -16.08 -18.34
N GLU A 128 -21.55 -17.33 -18.41
CA GLU A 128 -21.73 -18.10 -19.66
C GLU A 128 -23.01 -17.78 -20.43
#